data_AF-A0A7S3NDC0-F1
#
_entry.id   AF-A0A7S3NDC0-F1
#
_cell.length_a   1.000
_cell.length_b   1.000
_cell.length_c   1.000
_cell.angle_alpha   90.00
_cell.angle_beta   90.00
_cell.angle_gamma   90.00
#
_symmetry.space_group_name_H-M   'P 1'
#
loop_
_entity.id
_entity.type
_entity.pdbx_description
1 polymer ?
#
loop_
_entity_poly.entity_id
_entity_poly.type
_entity_poly.pdbx_seq_one_letter_code
_entity_poly.pdbx_strand_id
1 'polypeptide(L)'
;KIDRKYELYAQVVEKLIGDNKVQFNNEMYLSEIKRADRNYCLMYMLQEAGTLPEKSNVKKIMQFYTQTGSIEMRIKDYAVLAASLANGGICPITQERVFSDSNAVKGALSQMLSCGMNTFSGK
;
A
#
# COMPACT_ATOMS: atom_id res chain seq x y z
N LYS A 1 3.50 15.36 -9.06
CA LYS A 1 4.82 14.68 -9.17
C LYS A 1 4.73 13.38 -8.38
N ILE A 2 5.46 12.32 -8.76
CA ILE A 2 5.36 10.98 -8.13
C ILE A 2 5.77 11.06 -6.66
N ASP A 3 6.80 11.85 -6.36
CA ASP A 3 7.35 12.05 -5.01
C ASP A 3 6.26 12.49 -4.03
N ARG A 4 5.39 13.43 -4.41
CA ARG A 4 4.25 13.88 -3.60
C ARG A 4 3.24 12.76 -3.29
N LYS A 5 3.02 11.81 -4.21
CA LYS A 5 2.12 10.67 -3.97
C LYS A 5 2.72 9.71 -2.95
N TYR A 6 4.02 9.45 -3.06
CA TYR A 6 4.74 8.63 -2.11
C TYR A 6 4.79 9.28 -0.72
N GLU A 7 5.09 10.58 -0.63
CA GLU A 7 5.08 11.32 0.63
C GLU A 7 3.72 11.25 1.32
N LEU A 8 2.62 11.43 0.58
CA LEU A 8 1.28 11.30 1.13
C LEU A 8 1.00 9.87 1.62
N TYR A 9 1.38 8.86 0.84
CA TYR A 9 1.23 7.46 1.24
C TYR A 9 2.01 7.16 2.52
N ALA A 10 3.28 7.55 2.58
CA ALA A 10 4.13 7.39 3.75
C ALA A 10 3.51 8.10 4.96
N GLN A 11 3.05 9.35 4.83
CA GLN A 11 2.38 10.08 5.92
C GLN A 11 1.15 9.35 6.45
N VAL A 12 0.34 8.75 5.58
CA VAL A 12 -0.83 7.95 6.02
C VAL A 12 -0.38 6.72 6.80
N VAL A 13 0.67 6.02 6.33
CA VAL A 13 1.24 4.87 7.05
C VAL A 13 1.82 5.29 8.40
N GLU A 14 2.57 6.39 8.47
CA GLU A 14 3.13 6.95 9.71
C GLU A 14 2.03 7.24 10.74
N LYS A 15 0.92 7.84 10.32
CA LYS A 15 -0.24 8.07 11.19
C LYS A 15 -0.88 6.77 11.70
N LEU A 16 -0.97 5.74 10.86
CA LEU A 16 -1.51 4.44 11.26
C LEU A 16 -0.65 3.72 12.31
N ILE A 17 0.61 4.08 12.44
CA ILE A 17 1.56 3.46 13.38
C ILE A 17 1.93 4.35 14.57
N GLY A 18 1.16 5.41 14.80
CA GLY A 18 1.37 6.32 15.92
C GLY A 18 2.53 7.29 15.70
N ASP A 19 2.60 7.88 14.51
CA ASP A 19 3.57 8.90 14.09
C ASP A 19 5.04 8.44 14.10
N ASN A 20 5.28 7.13 14.13
CA ASN A 20 6.60 6.59 13.88
C ASN A 20 7.00 6.84 12.42
N LYS A 21 8.30 7.08 12.19
CA LYS A 21 8.84 7.26 10.84
C LYS A 21 9.00 5.95 10.12
N VAL A 22 8.52 5.91 8.88
CA VAL A 22 8.76 4.78 7.97
C VAL A 22 10.09 4.96 7.25
N GLN A 23 10.76 3.86 6.94
CA GLN A 23 12.01 3.86 6.18
C GLN A 23 11.75 3.43 4.74
N PHE A 24 12.64 3.82 3.83
CA PHE A 24 12.57 3.42 2.43
C PHE A 24 13.78 2.55 2.08
N ASN A 25 13.53 1.31 1.68
CA ASN A 25 14.57 0.42 1.21
C ASN A 25 14.81 0.63 -0.29
N ASN A 26 15.83 1.43 -0.59
CA ASN A 26 16.22 1.72 -1.96
C ASN A 26 16.79 0.49 -2.69
N GLU A 27 17.44 -0.44 -1.99
CA GLU A 27 17.98 -1.67 -2.59
C GLU A 27 16.85 -2.58 -3.06
N MET A 28 15.83 -2.77 -2.21
CA MET A 28 14.62 -3.51 -2.55
C MET A 28 13.91 -2.87 -3.75
N TYR A 29 13.73 -1.54 -3.72
CA TYR A 29 13.11 -0.81 -4.83
C TYR A 29 13.83 -1.03 -6.17
N LEU A 30 15.16 -0.89 -6.18
CA LEU A 30 15.96 -1.06 -7.39
C LEU A 30 15.99 -2.51 -7.87
N SER A 31 16.01 -3.47 -6.94
CA SER A 31 15.92 -4.90 -7.25
C SER A 31 14.58 -5.26 -7.89
N GLU A 32 13.48 -4.84 -7.27
CA GLU A 32 12.11 -5.13 -7.72
C GLU A 32 11.82 -4.50 -9.08
N ILE A 33 12.19 -3.22 -9.28
CA ILE A 33 11.92 -2.55 -10.55
C ILE A 33 12.70 -3.17 -11.72
N LYS A 34 13.89 -3.72 -11.45
CA LYS A 34 14.73 -4.41 -12.44
C LYS A 34 14.16 -5.77 -12.85
N ARG A 35 13.37 -6.41 -11.98
CA ARG A 35 12.78 -7.75 -12.21
C ARG A 35 11.27 -7.71 -12.47
N ALA A 36 10.71 -6.52 -12.69
CA ALA A 36 9.27 -6.28 -12.77
C ALA A 36 8.62 -6.64 -14.12
N ASP A 37 9.26 -7.44 -15.00
CA ASP A 37 8.79 -7.72 -16.36
C ASP A 37 7.34 -8.22 -16.40
N ARG A 38 6.99 -9.15 -15.49
CA ARG A 38 5.62 -9.66 -15.37
C ARG A 38 4.63 -8.57 -15.00
N ASN A 39 4.99 -7.69 -14.08
CA ASN A 39 4.12 -6.60 -13.65
C ASN A 39 3.95 -5.56 -14.76
N TYR A 40 5.00 -5.28 -15.54
CA TYR A 40 4.88 -4.44 -16.73
C TYR A 40 3.94 -5.04 -17.78
N CYS A 41 4.06 -6.35 -18.05
CA CYS A 41 3.15 -7.04 -18.97
C CYS A 41 1.68 -6.88 -18.53
N LEU A 42 1.38 -7.15 -17.25
CA LEU A 42 0.04 -6.96 -16.69
C LEU A 42 -0.45 -5.51 -16.81
N MET A 43 0.42 -4.52 -16.55
CA MET A 43 0.03 -3.12 -16.68
C MET A 43 -0.30 -2.71 -18.12
N TYR A 44 0.41 -3.23 -19.11
CA TYR A 44 0.07 -2.98 -20.51
C TYR A 44 -1.23 -3.68 -20.92
N MET A 45 -1.50 -4.89 -20.41
CA MET A 45 -2.81 -5.54 -20.60
C MET A 45 -3.95 -4.71 -20.00
N LEU A 46 -3.78 -4.15 -18.81
CA LEU A 46 -4.77 -3.26 -18.18
C LEU A 46 -4.98 -1.96 -18.98
N GLN A 47 -3.91 -1.43 -19.58
CA GLN A 47 -3.96 -0.25 -20.44
C GLN A 47 -4.75 -0.53 -21.73
N GLU A 48 -4.47 -1.65 -22.38
CA GLU A 48 -5.18 -2.09 -23.60
C GLU A 48 -6.66 -2.36 -23.32
N ALA A 49 -6.97 -2.99 -22.19
CA ALA A 49 -8.35 -3.21 -21.73
C ALA A 49 -9.10 -1.92 -21.34
N GLY A 50 -8.46 -0.74 -21.40
CA GLY A 50 -9.09 0.56 -21.10
C GLY A 50 -9.46 0.75 -19.63
N THR A 51 -8.88 -0.02 -18.71
CA THR A 51 -9.21 0.02 -17.27
C THR A 51 -8.44 1.10 -16.51
N LEU A 52 -7.37 1.63 -17.09
CA LEU A 52 -6.60 2.71 -16.49
C LEU A 52 -7.26 4.07 -16.76
N PRO A 53 -7.25 5.01 -15.79
CA PRO A 53 -7.74 6.36 -16.02
C PRO A 53 -7.08 7.03 -17.22
N GLU A 54 -7.78 7.94 -17.89
CA GLU A 54 -7.24 8.70 -19.01
C GLU A 54 -5.92 9.40 -18.63
N LYS A 55 -4.96 9.41 -19.57
CA LYS A 55 -3.60 10.00 -19.39
C LYS A 55 -2.73 9.29 -18.35
N SER A 56 -3.07 8.05 -17.99
CA SER A 56 -2.21 7.19 -17.17
C SER A 56 -0.86 6.91 -17.86
N ASN A 57 0.21 6.90 -17.06
CA ASN A 57 1.55 6.53 -17.52
C ASN A 57 2.00 5.27 -16.78
N VAL A 58 2.07 4.15 -17.51
CA VAL A 58 2.42 2.82 -16.98
C VAL A 58 3.73 2.86 -16.18
N LYS A 59 4.78 3.49 -16.72
CA LYS A 59 6.08 3.58 -16.04
C LYS A 59 5.97 4.32 -14.70
N LYS A 60 5.20 5.41 -14.63
CA LYS A 60 5.00 6.17 -13.40
C LYS A 60 4.16 5.41 -12.36
N ILE A 61 3.16 4.66 -12.82
CA ILE A 61 2.33 3.81 -11.95
C ILE A 61 3.20 2.69 -11.36
N MET A 62 4.00 2.03 -12.21
CA MET A 62 4.92 0.99 -11.78
C MET A 62 5.95 1.50 -10.76
N GLN A 63 6.54 2.67 -11.01
CA GLN A 63 7.45 3.30 -10.05
C GLN A 63 6.78 3.51 -8.69
N PHE A 64 5.56 4.06 -8.65
CA PHE A 64 4.84 4.28 -7.41
C PHE A 64 4.45 2.95 -6.73
N TYR A 65 3.95 1.97 -7.49
CA TYR A 65 3.61 0.64 -6.97
C TYR A 65 4.82 -0.01 -6.29
N THR A 66 5.98 -0.02 -6.95
CA THR A 66 7.22 -0.58 -6.35
C THR A 66 7.66 0.23 -5.13
N GLN A 67 7.52 1.56 -5.14
CA GLN A 67 7.82 2.39 -3.96
C GLN A 67 6.97 2.00 -2.74
N THR A 68 5.67 1.76 -2.91
CA THR A 68 4.78 1.36 -1.80
C THR A 68 5.18 0.02 -1.17
N GLY A 69 5.71 -0.91 -1.98
CA GLY A 69 6.19 -2.21 -1.50
C GLY A 69 7.61 -2.19 -0.92
N SER A 70 8.30 -1.06 -1.01
CA SER A 70 9.69 -0.89 -0.54
C SER A 70 9.80 -0.12 0.77
N ILE A 71 8.67 0.08 1.47
CA ILE A 71 8.65 0.69 2.80
C ILE A 71 9.05 -0.35 3.85
N GLU A 72 9.93 0.06 4.76
CA GLU A 72 10.39 -0.74 5.89
C GLU A 72 9.93 -0.16 7.23
N MET A 73 9.53 -1.09 8.11
CA MET A 73 8.95 -0.79 9.41
C MET A 73 9.34 -1.89 10.40
N ARG A 74 9.31 -1.59 11.70
CA ARG A 74 9.62 -2.61 12.72
C ARG A 74 8.38 -3.46 12.98
N ILE A 75 8.57 -4.67 13.50
CA ILE A 75 7.48 -5.60 13.84
C ILE A 75 6.41 -4.94 14.74
N LYS A 76 6.86 -4.15 15.73
CA LYS A 76 5.94 -3.40 16.61
C LYS A 76 5.08 -2.38 15.84
N ASP A 77 5.62 -1.76 14.79
CA ASP A 77 4.89 -0.79 13.98
C ASP A 77 3.81 -1.51 13.15
N TYR A 78 4.11 -2.69 12.60
CA TYR A 78 3.11 -3.54 11.94
C TYR A 78 1.98 -3.98 12.89
N ALA A 79 2.30 -4.28 14.16
CA ALA A 79 1.29 -4.61 15.16
C ALA A 79 0.33 -3.43 15.42
N VAL A 80 0.87 -2.21 15.50
CA VAL A 80 0.04 -0.99 15.64
C VAL A 80 -0.78 -0.76 14.38
N LEU A 81 -0.21 -0.93 13.19
CA LEU A 81 -0.94 -0.81 11.92
C LEU A 81 -2.14 -1.77 11.89
N ALA A 82 -1.92 -3.04 12.24
CA ALA A 82 -3.00 -4.03 12.32
C ALA A 82 -4.06 -3.65 13.35
N ALA A 83 -3.65 -3.16 14.52
CA ALA A 83 -4.56 -2.67 15.55
C ALA A 83 -5.37 -1.44 15.09
N SER A 84 -4.76 -0.53 14.34
CA SER A 84 -5.43 0.63 13.73
C SER A 84 -6.51 0.21 12.74
N LEU A 85 -6.24 -0.82 11.91
CA LEU A 85 -7.25 -1.40 11.02
C LEU A 85 -8.37 -2.10 11.80
N ALA A 86 -8.02 -2.89 12.82
CA ALA A 86 -9.00 -3.55 13.68
C ALA A 86 -9.89 -2.54 14.44
N ASN A 87 -9.35 -1.37 14.78
CA ASN A 87 -10.06 -0.27 15.42
C ASN A 87 -10.75 0.68 14.41
N GLY A 88 -11.11 0.18 13.22
CA GLY A 88 -11.89 0.93 12.24
C GLY A 88 -11.17 2.14 11.63
N GLY A 89 -9.83 2.12 11.61
CA GLY A 89 -8.99 3.18 11.05
C GLY A 89 -8.58 4.27 12.03
N ILE A 90 -8.75 4.03 13.33
CA ILE A 90 -8.30 4.92 14.40
C ILE A 90 -7.03 4.34 15.02
N CYS A 91 -5.96 5.12 15.06
CA CYS A 91 -4.71 4.67 15.66
C CYS A 91 -4.90 4.48 17.19
N PRO A 92 -4.61 3.30 17.75
CA PRO A 92 -4.85 3.04 19.17
C PRO A 92 -3.89 3.81 20.10
N ILE A 93 -2.74 4.24 19.60
CA ILE A 93 -1.74 4.98 20.37
C ILE A 93 -2.11 6.47 20.43
N THR A 94 -2.35 7.09 19.26
CA THR A 94 -2.58 8.54 19.16
C THR A 94 -4.05 8.92 19.25
N GLN A 95 -4.96 7.94 19.15
CA GLN A 95 -6.42 8.14 19.04
C GLN A 95 -6.84 8.99 17.84
N GLU A 96 -5.94 9.20 16.87
CA GLU A 96 -6.26 9.91 15.63
C GLU A 96 -7.04 9.00 14.68
N ARG A 97 -8.14 9.52 14.12
CA ARG A 97 -8.85 8.89 13.01
C ARG A 97 -8.08 9.14 11.71
N VAL A 98 -7.38 8.11 11.22
CA VAL A 98 -6.61 8.19 9.98
C VAL A 98 -7.49 8.00 8.76
N PHE A 99 -8.45 7.07 8.83
CA PHE A 99 -9.45 6.88 7.79
C PHE A 99 -10.79 7.49 8.21
N SER A 100 -11.23 8.50 7.46
CA SER A 100 -12.48 9.20 7.71
C SER A 100 -13.71 8.32 7.47
N ASP A 101 -13.67 7.45 6.46
CA ASP A 101 -14.73 6.52 6.13
C ASP A 101 -14.45 5.13 6.69
N SER A 102 -15.27 4.70 7.66
CA SER A 102 -15.16 3.36 8.26
C SER A 102 -15.47 2.24 7.26
N ASN A 103 -16.23 2.51 6.20
CA ASN A 103 -16.51 1.51 5.17
C ASN A 103 -15.26 1.15 4.36
N ALA A 104 -14.32 2.08 4.20
CA ALA A 104 -13.05 1.80 3.53
C ALA A 104 -12.25 0.72 4.29
N VAL A 105 -12.17 0.84 5.61
CA VAL A 105 -11.48 -0.13 6.47
C VAL A 105 -12.22 -1.46 6.48
N LYS A 106 -13.55 -1.43 6.60
CA LYS A 106 -14.38 -2.65 6.53
C LYS A 106 -14.19 -3.38 5.20
N GLY A 107 -14.23 -2.65 4.08
CA GLY A 107 -14.02 -3.19 2.74
C GLY A 107 -12.63 -3.82 2.58
N ALA A 108 -11.59 -3.13 3.06
CA ALA A 108 -10.23 -3.66 3.05
C ALA A 108 -10.11 -4.95 3.87
N LEU A 109 -10.64 -5.00 5.09
CA LEU A 109 -10.64 -6.19 5.94
C LEU A 109 -11.41 -7.35 5.30
N SER A 110 -12.55 -7.08 4.65
CA SER A 110 -13.29 -8.10 3.89
C SER A 110 -12.46 -8.67 2.75
N GLN A 111 -11.72 -7.84 2.01
CA GLN A 111 -10.83 -8.31 0.94
C GLN A 111 -9.62 -9.10 1.49
N MET A 112 -9.05 -8.66 2.61
CA MET A 112 -7.96 -9.38 3.28
C MET A 112 -8.41 -10.77 3.74
N LEU A 113 -9.65 -10.90 4.22
CA LEU A 113 -10.23 -12.18 4.60
C LEU A 113 -10.36 -13.13 3.41
N SER A 114 -10.85 -12.64 2.26
CA SER A 114 -11.13 -13.49 1.10
C SER A 114 -9.90 -13.78 0.22
N CYS A 115 -8.91 -12.88 0.19
CA CYS A 115 -7.81 -12.92 -0.80
C CYS A 115 -6.42 -12.64 -0.20
N GLY A 116 -6.28 -12.52 1.12
CA GLY A 116 -5.05 -12.05 1.77
C GLY A 116 -3.89 -13.04 1.84
N MET A 117 -4.10 -14.33 1.54
CA MET A 117 -3.11 -15.39 1.72
C MET A 117 -2.75 -16.11 0.42
N ASN A 118 -2.88 -15.42 -0.73
CA ASN A 118 -2.64 -15.98 -2.06
C ASN A 118 -3.45 -17.28 -2.26
N THR A 119 -2.80 -18.37 -2.67
CA THR A 119 -3.39 -19.70 -2.92
C THR A 119 -3.90 -20.40 -1.65
N PHE A 120 -3.60 -19.84 -0.48
CA PHE A 120 -4.10 -20.34 0.81
C PHE A 120 -5.39 -19.63 1.27
N SER A 121 -5.82 -18.57 0.57
CA SER A 121 -7.09 -17.91 0.89
C SER A 121 -8.26 -18.86 0.68
N GLY A 122 -9.14 -19.01 1.68
CA GLY A 122 -10.32 -19.87 1.62
C GLY A 122 -10.11 -21.34 2.01
N LYS A 123 -8.91 -21.72 2.48
CA LYS A 123 -8.68 -22.99 3.17
C LYS A 123 -9.03 -22.93 4.64
#